data_AF-A0A0L0UMD6-F1
#
_entry.id   AF-A0A0L0UMD6-F1
#
_cell.length_a   1.000
_cell.length_b   1.000
_cell.length_c   1.000
_cell.angle_alpha   90.00
_cell.angle_beta   90.00
_cell.angle_gamma   90.00
#
_symmetry.space_group_name_H-M   'P 1'
#
loop_
_entity.id
_entity.type
_entity.pdbx_description
1 polymer ?
#
loop_
_entity_poly.entity_id
_entity_poly.type
_entity_poly.pdbx_seq_one_letter_code
_entity_poly.pdbx_strand_id
1 'polypeptide(L)'
;MTDPARLITQWFGSGLAGTSSLACKSGNSKKAQAGPTQSHMLDQHSVLTFEGDQAPPHLYFVVDTPSIDDHNAQVEFMAQMDWPFKLSVARVEYTLISRGFWGRKHYWGKVLRHVNGVTGVWLHDDRENKGYARLVNRVPGSIGGPQPDTSWLIYSR
;
A
#
# COMPACT_ATOMS: atom_id res chain seq x y z
N MET A 1 -3.74 10.58 -3.18
CA MET A 1 -3.92 10.27 -1.75
C MET A 1 -2.54 9.98 -1.18
N THR A 2 -2.04 10.84 -0.31
CA THR A 2 -0.64 10.79 0.17
C THR A 2 -0.50 10.19 1.57
N ASP A 3 -1.62 9.80 2.19
CA ASP A 3 -1.70 9.22 3.54
C ASP A 3 -2.36 7.83 3.47
N PRO A 4 -1.55 6.76 3.37
CA PRO A 4 -2.02 5.38 3.37
C PRO A 4 -2.71 4.98 4.67
N ALA A 5 -2.29 5.53 5.82
CA ALA A 5 -2.87 5.18 7.11
C ALA A 5 -4.34 5.62 7.19
N ARG A 6 -4.63 6.82 6.69
CA ARG A 6 -6.00 7.33 6.58
C ARG A 6 -6.83 6.50 5.59
N LEU A 7 -6.25 6.08 4.46
CA LEU A 7 -6.93 5.20 3.50
C LEU A 7 -7.37 3.90 4.15
N ILE A 8 -6.43 3.23 4.82
CA ILE A 8 -6.67 1.94 5.45
C ILE A 8 -7.70 2.07 6.57
N THR A 9 -7.60 3.14 7.37
CA THR A 9 -8.59 3.44 8.43
C THR A 9 -9.98 3.63 7.84
N GLN A 10 -10.12 4.38 6.74
CA GLN A 10 -11.40 4.57 6.07
C GLN A 10 -11.94 3.25 5.51
N TRP A 11 -11.08 2.45 4.86
CA TRP A 11 -11.49 1.22 4.19
C TRP A 11 -11.93 0.12 5.17
N PHE A 12 -11.33 0.04 6.37
CA PHE A 12 -11.77 -0.84 7.46
C PHE A 12 -12.93 -0.25 8.30
N GLY A 13 -13.23 1.04 8.12
CA GLY A 13 -14.28 1.75 8.86
C GLY A 13 -15.54 1.93 8.02
N SER A 14 -15.75 3.15 7.53
CA SER A 14 -16.93 3.50 6.71
C SER A 14 -16.92 2.89 5.31
N GLY A 15 -15.81 2.29 4.89
CA GLY A 15 -15.60 1.80 3.54
C GLY A 15 -15.26 2.90 2.53
N LEU A 16 -14.99 2.47 1.31
CA LEU A 16 -14.72 3.31 0.15
C LEU A 16 -15.93 3.29 -0.78
N ALA A 17 -16.39 4.47 -1.18
CA ALA A 17 -17.42 4.64 -2.19
C ALA A 17 -16.77 4.86 -3.56
N GLY A 18 -17.39 4.32 -4.61
CA GLY A 18 -16.96 4.49 -5.99
C GLY A 18 -18.07 4.12 -6.96
N THR A 19 -17.73 4.04 -8.24
CA THR A 19 -18.65 3.59 -9.28
C THR A 19 -18.09 2.34 -9.95
N SER A 20 -18.95 1.36 -10.19
CA SER A 20 -18.60 0.12 -10.87
C SER A 20 -18.83 0.26 -12.37
N SER A 21 -17.91 -0.29 -13.16
CA SER A 21 -18.12 -0.51 -14.60
C SER A 21 -19.04 -1.70 -14.89
N LEU A 22 -19.48 -2.43 -13.86
CA LEU A 22 -20.50 -3.46 -13.99
C LEU A 22 -21.86 -2.80 -14.25
N ALA A 23 -22.50 -3.21 -15.35
CA ALA A 23 -23.91 -2.90 -15.61
C ALA A 23 -24.80 -4.02 -15.06
N CYS A 24 -25.92 -3.66 -14.45
CA CYS A 24 -26.89 -4.63 -13.96
C CYS A 24 -27.50 -5.43 -15.13
N LYS A 25 -27.39 -6.77 -15.10
CA LYS A 25 -28.01 -7.64 -16.11
C LYS A 25 -29.52 -7.85 -15.89
N SER A 26 -30.09 -7.40 -14.76
CA SER A 26 -31.52 -7.56 -14.49
C SER A 26 -32.34 -6.43 -15.12
N GLY A 27 -32.45 -6.50 -16.45
CA GLY A 27 -33.34 -5.68 -17.26
C GLY A 27 -34.26 -6.53 -18.14
N ASN A 28 -34.80 -7.64 -17.63
CA ASN A 28 -35.92 -8.34 -18.28
C ASN A 28 -37.25 -7.60 -18.00
N SER A 29 -37.31 -6.33 -18.39
CA SER A 29 -38.57 -5.60 -18.54
C SER A 29 -38.76 -5.40 -20.03
N LYS A 30 -39.59 -6.25 -20.64
CA LYS A 30 -40.06 -6.07 -22.00
C LYS A 30 -40.69 -4.67 -22.14
N LYS A 31 -39.95 -3.72 -22.72
CA LYS A 31 -40.39 -2.67 -23.65
C LYS A 31 -39.21 -1.72 -23.93
N ALA A 32 -38.76 -1.74 -25.17
CA ALA A 32 -37.80 -0.77 -25.68
C ALA A 32 -38.42 0.63 -25.71
N GLN A 33 -37.71 1.61 -25.15
CA GLN A 33 -37.80 3.00 -25.57
C GLN A 33 -36.36 3.51 -25.75
N ALA A 34 -36.04 3.85 -26.99
CA ALA A 34 -34.77 4.46 -27.36
C ALA A 34 -34.72 5.89 -26.81
N GLY A 35 -33.95 6.07 -25.74
CA GLY A 35 -33.50 7.36 -25.20
C GLY A 35 -31.97 7.37 -25.10
N PRO A 36 -31.33 8.54 -24.97
CA PRO A 36 -29.87 8.67 -25.05
C PRO A 36 -29.23 7.81 -23.96
N THR A 37 -28.23 7.02 -24.35
CA THR A 37 -27.56 5.99 -23.56
C THR A 37 -27.03 6.55 -22.24
N GLN A 38 -27.86 6.55 -21.19
CA GLN A 38 -27.43 6.90 -19.84
C GLN A 38 -26.53 5.77 -19.35
N SER A 39 -25.30 6.13 -19.00
CA SER A 39 -24.34 5.24 -18.35
C SER A 39 -24.92 4.81 -17.00
N HIS A 40 -25.55 3.63 -16.94
CA HIS A 40 -26.05 3.02 -15.70
C HIS A 40 -24.90 2.34 -14.95
N MET A 41 -23.88 3.12 -14.57
CA MET A 41 -22.86 2.62 -13.65
C MET A 41 -23.48 2.41 -12.28
N LEU A 42 -23.14 1.31 -11.63
CA LEU A 42 -23.61 1.00 -10.29
C LEU A 42 -22.77 1.73 -9.26
N ASP A 43 -23.40 2.21 -8.18
CA ASP A 43 -22.66 2.64 -6.99
C ASP A 43 -21.98 1.42 -6.35
N GLN A 44 -20.70 1.56 -6.05
CA GLN A 44 -19.90 0.53 -5.40
C GLN A 44 -19.50 1.01 -4.01
N HIS A 45 -19.66 0.12 -3.02
CA HIS A 45 -19.15 0.32 -1.67
C HIS A 45 -18.26 -0.87 -1.32
N SER A 46 -17.04 -0.60 -0.85
CA SER A 46 -16.03 -1.61 -0.53
C SER A 46 -15.52 -1.44 0.89
N VAL A 47 -15.42 -2.54 1.64
CA VAL A 47 -14.94 -2.61 3.02
C VAL A 47 -13.91 -3.73 3.14
N LEU A 48 -12.84 -3.49 3.89
CA LEU A 48 -11.90 -4.54 4.29
C LEU A 48 -12.28 -5.12 5.65
N THR A 49 -12.20 -6.43 5.78
CA THR A 49 -12.38 -7.17 7.03
C THR A 49 -11.32 -8.26 7.12
N PHE A 50 -11.08 -8.76 8.34
CA PHE A 50 -10.27 -9.96 8.53
C PHE A 50 -11.18 -11.18 8.63
N GLU A 51 -10.77 -12.29 8.04
CA GLU A 51 -11.51 -13.54 8.16
C GLU A 51 -11.61 -13.95 9.64
N GLY A 52 -12.84 -14.25 10.08
CA GLY A 52 -13.11 -14.61 11.48
C GLY A 52 -12.75 -13.54 12.50
N ASP A 53 -12.69 -12.26 12.09
CA ASP A 53 -12.25 -11.12 12.91
C ASP A 53 -10.82 -11.28 13.48
N GLN A 54 -10.02 -12.19 12.89
CA GLN A 54 -8.68 -12.47 13.36
C GLN A 54 -7.65 -11.72 12.53
N ALA A 55 -7.06 -10.68 13.13
CA ALA A 55 -5.99 -9.93 12.50
C ALA A 55 -4.76 -10.82 12.20
N PRO A 56 -4.25 -10.86 10.95
CA PRO A 56 -3.12 -11.69 10.58
C PRO A 56 -1.83 -11.22 11.30
N PRO A 57 -0.80 -12.07 11.42
CA PRO A 57 0.48 -11.67 12.03
C PRO A 57 1.22 -10.61 11.20
N HIS A 58 1.06 -10.66 9.87
CA HIS A 58 1.74 -9.76 8.95
C HIS A 58 0.76 -9.16 7.93
N LEU A 59 1.00 -7.90 7.58
CA LEU A 59 0.32 -7.22 6.48
C LEU A 59 1.33 -6.93 5.38
N TYR A 60 0.97 -7.26 4.14
CA TYR A 60 1.78 -7.02 2.95
C TYR A 60 1.07 -5.97 2.10
N PHE A 61 1.76 -4.87 1.83
CA PHE A 61 1.28 -3.83 0.93
C PHE A 61 2.18 -3.80 -0.32
N VAL A 62 1.55 -3.74 -1.48
CA VAL A 62 2.22 -3.48 -2.76
C VAL A 62 1.75 -2.11 -3.25
N VAL A 63 2.70 -1.26 -3.63
CA VAL A 63 2.40 0.03 -4.24
C VAL A 63 2.26 -0.18 -5.74
N ASP A 64 1.01 -0.27 -6.19
CA ASP A 64 0.67 -0.55 -7.58
C ASP A 64 0.69 0.75 -8.41
N THR A 65 1.72 0.92 -9.22
CA THR A 65 1.93 2.07 -10.13
C THR A 65 1.86 1.81 -11.65
N PRO A 66 1.63 0.59 -12.20
CA PRO A 66 1.55 0.37 -13.65
C PRO A 66 0.52 1.22 -14.40
N SER A 67 -0.52 1.72 -13.72
CA SER A 67 -1.52 2.61 -14.33
C SER A 67 -1.04 4.05 -14.52
N ILE A 68 0.17 4.38 -14.06
CA ILE A 68 0.81 5.69 -14.24
C ILE A 68 1.87 5.52 -15.34
N ASP A 69 1.58 5.99 -16.55
CA ASP A 69 2.47 5.75 -17.71
C ASP A 69 3.81 6.49 -17.61
N ASP A 70 3.83 7.68 -17.01
CA ASP A 70 5.05 8.47 -16.82
C ASP A 70 5.83 7.98 -15.60
N HIS A 71 7.09 7.61 -15.82
CA HIS A 71 7.95 7.11 -14.75
C HIS A 71 8.26 8.18 -13.69
N ASN A 72 8.41 9.45 -14.09
CA ASN A 72 8.66 10.50 -13.10
C ASN A 72 7.43 10.69 -12.20
N ALA A 73 6.23 10.66 -12.78
CA ALA A 73 4.98 10.65 -12.02
C ALA A 73 4.84 9.42 -11.10
N GLN A 74 5.31 8.22 -11.52
CA GLN A 74 5.36 7.05 -10.62
C GLN A 74 6.25 7.32 -9.41
N VAL A 75 7.46 7.84 -9.65
CA VAL A 75 8.43 8.14 -8.58
C VAL A 75 7.88 9.21 -7.66
N GLU A 76 7.30 10.28 -8.20
CA GLU A 76 6.67 11.35 -7.43
C GLU A 76 5.50 10.82 -6.59
N PHE A 77 4.63 10.00 -7.17
CA PHE A 77 3.53 9.37 -6.45
C PHE A 77 4.04 8.58 -5.24
N MET A 78 5.02 7.67 -5.44
CA MET A 78 5.62 6.88 -4.36
C MET A 78 6.31 7.76 -3.32
N ALA A 79 7.01 8.82 -3.76
CA ALA A 79 7.71 9.75 -2.90
C ALA A 79 6.77 10.57 -2.00
N GLN A 80 5.50 10.73 -2.38
CA GLN A 80 4.51 11.45 -1.58
C GLN A 80 3.75 10.54 -0.60
N MET A 81 3.86 9.20 -0.70
CA MET A 81 3.14 8.28 0.20
C MET A 81 3.81 8.20 1.58
N ASP A 82 3.16 8.77 2.59
CA ASP A 82 3.65 8.81 3.96
C ASP A 82 3.29 7.52 4.74
N TRP A 83 4.09 6.48 4.56
CA TRP A 83 3.91 5.20 5.24
C TRP A 83 4.39 5.28 6.70
N PRO A 84 3.51 5.18 7.71
CA PRO A 84 3.90 5.40 9.10
C PRO A 84 4.74 4.23 9.65
N PHE A 85 5.58 4.49 10.66
CA PHE A 85 6.29 3.40 11.34
C PHE A 85 5.35 2.44 12.08
N LYS A 86 4.27 2.98 12.66
CA LYS A 86 3.20 2.25 13.33
C LYS A 86 1.90 2.45 12.58
N LEU A 87 1.22 1.36 12.24
CA LEU A 87 -0.03 1.38 11.49
C LEU A 87 -1.10 0.66 12.30
N SER A 88 -2.21 1.34 12.60
CA SER A 88 -3.36 0.73 13.25
C SER A 88 -4.35 0.23 12.20
N VAL A 89 -4.66 -1.07 12.22
CA VAL A 89 -5.63 -1.71 11.31
C VAL A 89 -6.59 -2.55 12.14
N ALA A 90 -7.89 -2.29 12.02
CA ALA A 90 -8.93 -2.94 12.83
C ALA A 90 -8.60 -2.99 14.34
N ARG A 91 -8.08 -1.87 14.89
CA ARG A 91 -7.64 -1.70 16.30
C ARG A 91 -6.40 -2.53 16.70
N VAL A 92 -5.72 -3.15 15.75
CA VAL A 92 -4.45 -3.84 15.97
C VAL A 92 -3.31 -2.96 15.46
N GLU A 93 -2.32 -2.71 16.30
CA GLU A 93 -1.12 -1.97 15.92
C GLU A 93 -0.10 -2.91 15.26
N TYR A 94 0.38 -2.52 14.10
CA TYR A 94 1.48 -3.17 13.41
C TYR A 94 2.68 -2.23 13.29
N THR A 95 3.88 -2.81 13.27
CA THR A 95 5.15 -2.11 13.10
C THR A 95 5.72 -2.39 11.71
N LEU A 96 6.17 -1.36 11.01
CA LEU A 96 6.89 -1.52 9.74
C LEU A 96 8.23 -2.19 9.99
N ILE A 97 8.38 -3.44 9.51
CA ILE A 97 9.60 -4.24 9.71
C ILE A 97 10.46 -4.34 8.46
N SER A 98 9.86 -4.19 7.28
CA SER A 98 10.58 -4.24 6.01
C SER A 98 9.93 -3.35 4.97
N ARG A 99 10.76 -2.68 4.16
CA ARG A 99 10.34 -1.84 3.03
C ARG A 99 11.23 -2.13 1.85
N GLY A 100 10.64 -2.48 0.73
CA GLY A 100 11.34 -2.70 -0.52
C GLY A 100 11.16 -1.58 -1.51
N PHE A 101 12.12 -1.50 -2.41
CA PHE A 101 12.20 -0.46 -3.40
C PHE A 101 12.47 -1.03 -4.78
N TRP A 102 11.97 -0.36 -5.82
CA TRP A 102 12.21 -0.71 -7.22
C TRP A 102 12.58 0.53 -8.03
N GLY A 103 13.85 0.58 -8.44
CA GLY A 103 14.41 1.63 -9.30
C GLY A 103 14.51 1.19 -10.75
N ARG A 104 13.40 0.73 -11.35
CA ARG A 104 13.25 0.27 -12.76
C ARG A 104 13.98 -1.00 -13.19
N LYS A 105 15.17 -1.28 -12.68
CA LYS A 105 15.99 -2.44 -13.07
C LYS A 105 16.61 -3.12 -11.86
N HIS A 106 16.25 -2.69 -10.67
CA HIS A 106 16.93 -3.06 -9.44
C HIS A 106 16.00 -3.04 -8.24
N TYR A 107 16.07 -4.10 -7.44
CA TYR A 107 15.40 -4.16 -6.14
C TYR A 107 16.42 -4.02 -5.03
N TRP A 108 16.07 -3.23 -4.02
CA TRP A 108 16.79 -3.16 -2.75
C TRP A 108 15.78 -3.05 -1.61
N GLY A 109 16.24 -3.16 -0.37
CA GLY A 109 15.35 -3.16 0.78
C GLY A 109 15.96 -2.63 2.06
N LYS A 110 15.11 -2.07 2.91
CA LYS A 110 15.42 -1.73 4.29
C LYS A 110 14.71 -2.69 5.22
N VAL A 111 15.39 -3.14 6.27
CA VAL A 111 14.85 -4.03 7.30
C VAL A 111 15.13 -3.45 8.68
N LEU A 112 14.12 -3.46 9.55
CA LEU A 112 14.32 -3.18 10.96
C LEU A 112 14.94 -4.42 11.63
N ARG A 113 16.15 -4.29 12.18
CA ARG A 113 16.86 -5.42 12.77
C ARG A 113 17.62 -5.02 14.03
N HIS A 114 17.67 -5.94 14.98
CA HIS A 114 18.55 -5.88 16.13
C HIS A 114 19.82 -6.69 15.85
N VAL A 115 20.99 -6.05 15.90
CA VAL A 115 22.30 -6.70 15.72
C VAL A 115 23.27 -6.10 16.73
N ASN A 116 23.96 -6.95 17.50
CA ASN A 116 24.99 -6.56 18.48
C ASN A 116 24.55 -5.42 19.43
N GLY A 117 23.35 -5.53 20.00
CA GLY A 117 22.83 -4.54 20.95
C GLY A 117 22.22 -3.28 20.30
N VAL A 118 22.26 -3.16 18.98
CA VAL A 118 21.71 -2.02 18.24
C VAL A 118 20.48 -2.43 17.45
N THR A 119 19.33 -1.85 17.79
CA THR A 119 18.15 -1.86 16.94
C THR A 119 18.22 -0.69 15.97
N GLY A 120 18.11 -0.95 14.67
CA GLY A 120 18.13 0.10 13.67
C GLY A 120 17.66 -0.39 12.32
N VAL A 121 17.73 0.51 11.33
CA VAL A 121 17.35 0.24 9.95
C VAL A 121 18.59 -0.16 9.17
N TRP A 122 18.53 -1.34 8.56
CA TRP A 122 19.60 -1.93 7.77
C TRP A 122 19.21 -1.91 6.30
N LEU A 123 20.09 -1.40 5.44
CA LEU A 123 19.92 -1.42 3.99
C LEU A 123 20.60 -2.66 3.40
N HIS A 124 19.88 -3.35 2.54
CA HIS A 124 20.32 -4.43 1.70
C HIS A 124 20.24 -3.99 0.24
N ASP A 125 21.39 -3.73 -0.37
CA ASP A 125 21.51 -3.33 -1.77
C ASP A 125 22.79 -3.95 -2.35
N ASP A 126 22.63 -4.79 -3.37
CA ASP A 126 23.76 -5.47 -4.02
C ASP A 126 24.58 -4.59 -4.96
N ARG A 127 23.99 -3.50 -5.48
CA ARG A 127 24.70 -2.52 -6.30
C ARG A 127 25.57 -1.61 -5.46
N GLU A 128 25.08 -1.18 -4.31
CA GLU A 128 25.84 -0.27 -3.44
C GLU A 128 26.89 -0.99 -2.60
N ASN A 129 26.61 -2.22 -2.14
CA ASN A 129 27.48 -2.90 -1.17
C ASN A 129 27.60 -4.42 -1.38
N LYS A 130 27.47 -4.91 -2.62
CA LYS A 130 27.61 -6.34 -2.97
C LYS A 130 26.71 -7.28 -2.15
N GLY A 131 25.62 -6.75 -1.61
CA GLY A 131 24.59 -7.46 -0.86
C GLY A 131 24.82 -7.44 0.64
N TYR A 132 25.95 -6.91 1.11
CA TYR A 132 26.22 -6.80 2.54
C TYR A 132 25.32 -5.75 3.18
N ALA A 133 24.57 -6.20 4.20
CA ALA A 133 23.69 -5.35 4.98
C ALA A 133 24.48 -4.25 5.71
N ARG A 134 24.02 -3.00 5.65
CA ARG A 134 24.64 -1.88 6.35
C ARG A 134 23.62 -1.14 7.21
N LEU A 135 23.99 -0.79 8.43
CA LEU A 135 23.18 0.06 9.30
C LEU A 135 23.14 1.48 8.70
N VAL A 136 21.96 1.95 8.31
CA VAL A 136 21.76 3.29 7.72
C VAL A 136 21.11 4.28 8.66
N ASN A 137 20.44 3.81 9.71
CA ASN A 137 19.86 4.68 10.74
C ASN A 137 19.67 3.91 12.06
N ARG A 138 19.91 4.58 13.20
CA ARG A 138 19.69 4.01 14.54
C ARG A 138 18.30 4.29 15.11
N VAL A 139 17.50 5.13 14.45
CA VAL A 139 16.12 5.41 14.82
C VAL A 139 15.21 4.42 14.09
N PRO A 140 14.53 3.48 14.79
CA PRO A 140 13.68 2.47 14.16
C PRO A 140 12.63 3.05 13.21
N GLY A 141 12.03 4.19 13.60
CA GLY A 141 10.98 4.85 12.82
C GLY A 141 11.41 5.40 11.47
N SER A 142 12.71 5.53 11.20
CA SER A 142 13.20 6.11 9.94
C SER A 142 12.99 5.20 8.72
N ILE A 143 12.51 3.97 8.91
CA ILE A 143 12.09 3.08 7.82
C ILE A 143 10.76 3.53 7.18
N GLY A 144 9.92 4.24 7.95
CA GLY A 144 8.68 4.85 7.49
C GLY A 144 8.89 6.15 6.71
N GLY A 145 7.83 6.94 6.61
CA GLY A 145 7.83 8.23 5.94
C GLY A 145 7.66 8.15 4.42
N PRO A 146 7.58 9.31 3.75
CA PRO A 146 7.66 9.44 2.31
C PRO A 146 9.04 8.98 1.80
N GLN A 147 9.09 7.98 0.91
CA GLN A 147 10.33 7.59 0.24
C GLN A 147 10.02 7.17 -1.22
N PRO A 148 10.77 7.70 -2.20
CA PRO A 148 10.63 7.31 -3.60
C PRO A 148 10.91 5.83 -3.79
N ASP A 149 10.53 5.31 -4.96
CA ASP A 149 10.77 3.92 -5.39
C ASP A 149 10.15 2.85 -4.49
N THR A 150 9.36 3.20 -3.47
CA THR A 150 8.74 2.23 -2.56
C THR A 150 7.80 1.31 -3.32
N SER A 151 8.14 0.04 -3.43
CA SER A 151 7.36 -0.95 -4.18
C SER A 151 6.52 -1.85 -3.27
N TRP A 152 7.01 -2.17 -2.08
CA TRP A 152 6.28 -2.99 -1.12
C TRP A 152 6.68 -2.70 0.33
N LEU A 153 5.77 -3.01 1.26
CA LEU A 153 5.98 -2.88 2.70
C LEU A 153 5.45 -4.12 3.42
N ILE A 154 6.13 -4.48 4.51
CA ILE A 154 5.71 -5.55 5.43
C ILE A 154 5.59 -4.96 6.83
N TYR A 155 4.40 -5.07 7.38
CA TYR A 155 4.08 -4.70 8.75
C TYR A 155 3.85 -5.97 9.58
N SER A 156 4.36 -5.98 10.82
CA SER A 156 4.16 -7.10 11.77
C SER A 156 3.64 -6.60 13.11
N ARG A 157 2.73 -7.37 13.71
CA ARG A 157 2.29 -7.18 15.10
C ARG A 157 3.06 -8.07 16.06
#